data_AF-A0A2W0AX64-F1
#
_entry.id   AF-A0A2W0AX64-F1
#
_cell.length_a   1.000
_cell.length_b   1.000
_cell.length_c   1.000
_cell.angle_alpha   90.00
_cell.angle_beta   90.00
_cell.angle_gamma   90.00
#
_symmetry.space_group_name_H-M   'P 1'
#
loop_
_entity.id
_entity.type
_entity.pdbx_description
1 polymer ?
#
loop_
_entity_poly.entity_id
_entity_poly.type
_entity_poly.pdbx_seq_one_letter_code
_entity_poly.pdbx_strand_id
1 'polypeptide(L)'
;HVLARGGFNPPGVVFPISAVILRKIDVYRRVLESYSKPLLKLIDWRPTPTWNVEVLNDTASFYRYFDATQPAEFLYECVRETVEEDLPREVKYLESYDCFVGRVQTLFDMPNSKLDLLWRFLQQNDGRFSKRTRAQEFAALTDDEAVAIEKMFREAIGSA
;
A
#
# COMPACT_ATOMS: atom_id res chain seq x y z
N HIS A 1 10.40 -14.25 -7.19
CA HIS A 1 8.93 -14.45 -7.06
C HIS A 1 8.33 -14.69 -8.45
N VAL A 2 7.24 -15.46 -8.61
CA VAL A 2 6.65 -15.77 -9.94
C VAL A 2 6.28 -14.51 -10.72
N LEU A 3 5.77 -13.47 -10.04
CA LEU A 3 5.52 -12.15 -10.64
C LEU A 3 6.80 -11.44 -11.12
N ALA A 4 7.91 -11.57 -10.37
CA ALA A 4 9.20 -11.01 -10.74
C ALA A 4 9.86 -11.73 -11.95
N ARG A 5 9.45 -12.97 -12.25
CA ARG A 5 9.91 -13.69 -13.46
C ARG A 5 9.19 -13.26 -14.72
N GLY A 6 8.01 -12.63 -14.60
CA GLY A 6 7.25 -12.12 -15.75
C GLY A 6 7.77 -10.80 -16.31
N GLY A 7 8.82 -10.20 -15.73
CA GLY A 7 9.38 -8.92 -16.18
C GLY A 7 8.51 -7.70 -15.86
N PHE A 8 7.41 -7.87 -15.11
CA PHE A 8 6.47 -6.80 -14.79
C PHE A 8 6.95 -5.85 -13.68
N ASN A 9 8.12 -6.08 -13.08
CA ASN A 9 8.69 -5.11 -12.16
C ASN A 9 10.21 -4.91 -12.35
N PRO A 10 10.73 -3.73 -11.98
CA PRO A 10 12.16 -3.47 -11.97
C PRO A 10 12.89 -4.42 -11.01
N PRO A 11 14.06 -4.97 -11.39
CA PRO A 11 14.84 -5.85 -10.53
C PRO A 11 15.02 -5.26 -9.13
N GLY A 12 14.63 -6.01 -8.09
CA GLY A 12 14.78 -5.62 -6.68
C GLY A 12 13.57 -4.92 -6.06
N VAL A 13 12.52 -4.60 -6.83
CA VAL A 13 11.27 -4.04 -6.28
C VAL A 13 10.35 -5.19 -5.85
N VAL A 14 9.55 -4.99 -4.81
CA VAL A 14 8.45 -5.91 -4.46
C VAL A 14 7.17 -5.33 -5.04
N PHE A 15 6.47 -6.09 -5.88
CA PHE A 15 5.20 -5.64 -6.46
C PHE A 15 4.08 -5.73 -5.40
N PRO A 16 3.46 -4.61 -4.96
CA PRO A 16 2.75 -4.53 -3.68
C PRO A 16 1.29 -5.02 -3.71
N ILE A 17 1.01 -6.16 -4.36
CA ILE A 17 -0.36 -6.72 -4.44
C ILE A 17 -0.95 -7.08 -3.08
N SER A 18 -0.12 -7.30 -2.06
CA SER A 18 -0.58 -7.61 -0.70
C SER A 18 -1.44 -6.51 -0.10
N ALA A 19 -1.20 -5.24 -0.46
CA ALA A 19 -2.03 -4.12 0.00
C ALA A 19 -3.45 -4.23 -0.57
N VAL A 20 -3.60 -4.55 -1.85
CA VAL A 20 -4.91 -4.75 -2.49
C VAL A 20 -5.64 -5.96 -1.92
N ILE A 21 -4.92 -7.07 -1.72
CA ILE A 21 -5.47 -8.29 -1.11
C ILE A 21 -5.99 -7.98 0.30
N LEU A 22 -5.25 -7.21 1.09
CA LEU A 22 -5.67 -6.82 2.43
C LEU A 22 -6.92 -5.94 2.43
N ARG A 23 -7.03 -4.97 1.49
CA ARG A 23 -8.26 -4.18 1.30
C ARG A 23 -9.45 -5.06 0.90
N LYS A 24 -9.20 -6.14 0.16
CA LYS A 24 -10.21 -7.08 -0.35
C LYS A 24 -10.23 -8.41 0.41
N ILE A 25 -9.91 -8.42 1.70
CA ILE A 25 -9.67 -9.65 2.46
C ILE A 25 -10.88 -10.61 2.47
N ASP A 26 -12.10 -10.09 2.48
CA ASP A 26 -13.30 -10.92 2.44
C ASP A 26 -13.53 -11.54 1.05
N VAL A 27 -13.17 -10.85 -0.03
CA VAL A 27 -13.19 -11.41 -1.39
C VAL A 27 -12.15 -12.53 -1.49
N TYR A 28 -10.93 -12.25 -1.02
CA TYR A 28 -9.86 -13.24 -0.97
C TYR A 28 -10.28 -14.50 -0.22
N ARG A 29 -10.89 -14.36 0.97
CA ARG A 29 -11.43 -15.48 1.74
C ARG A 29 -12.46 -16.27 0.92
N ARG A 30 -13.45 -15.59 0.31
CA ARG A 30 -14.49 -16.25 -0.50
C ARG A 30 -13.92 -17.02 -1.68
N VAL A 31 -12.94 -16.45 -2.37
CA VAL A 31 -12.26 -17.09 -3.52
C VAL A 31 -11.54 -18.36 -3.09
N LEU A 32 -10.81 -18.34 -1.97
CA LEU A 32 -10.18 -19.55 -1.42
C LEU A 32 -11.21 -20.59 -0.94
N GLU A 33 -12.29 -20.13 -0.32
CA GLU A 33 -13.37 -20.98 0.19
C GLU A 33 -14.19 -21.64 -0.92
N SER A 34 -14.24 -21.04 -2.12
CA SER A 34 -14.98 -21.59 -3.27
C SER A 34 -14.53 -23.01 -3.63
N TYR A 35 -13.23 -23.29 -3.50
CA TYR A 35 -12.64 -24.59 -3.78
C TYR A 35 -12.40 -25.41 -2.52
N SER A 36 -11.92 -24.78 -1.44
CA SER A 36 -11.55 -25.51 -0.21
C SER A 36 -12.76 -26.05 0.56
N LYS A 37 -13.90 -25.36 0.63
CA LYS A 37 -15.07 -25.84 1.38
C LYS A 37 -15.69 -27.13 0.81
N PRO A 38 -15.93 -27.25 -0.52
CA PRO A 38 -16.39 -28.51 -1.10
C PRO A 38 -15.40 -29.65 -0.89
N LEU A 39 -14.10 -29.36 -1.00
CA LEU A 39 -13.02 -30.34 -0.85
C LEU A 39 -13.01 -31.00 0.53
N LEU A 40 -13.33 -30.25 1.60
CA LEU A 40 -13.41 -30.79 2.96
C LEU A 40 -14.43 -31.93 3.14
N LYS A 41 -15.40 -32.08 2.23
CA LYS A 41 -16.38 -33.18 2.25
C LYS A 41 -15.86 -34.46 1.59
N LEU A 42 -14.75 -34.37 0.86
CA LEU A 42 -14.19 -35.44 0.04
C LEU A 42 -12.86 -35.97 0.60
N ILE A 43 -12.27 -35.27 1.57
CA ILE A 43 -11.03 -35.66 2.22
C ILE A 43 -11.30 -36.18 3.63
N ASP A 44 -10.64 -37.27 3.99
CA ASP A 44 -10.51 -37.70 5.37
C ASP A 44 -9.33 -36.95 5.97
N TRP A 45 -9.54 -36.20 7.06
CA TRP A 45 -8.47 -35.37 7.60
C TRP A 45 -8.48 -35.29 9.13
N ARG A 46 -7.32 -34.97 9.70
CA ARG A 46 -7.16 -34.64 11.13
C ARG A 46 -6.28 -33.41 11.33
N PRO A 47 -6.51 -32.62 12.40
CA PRO A 47 -5.63 -31.51 12.74
C PRO A 47 -4.27 -31.99 13.24
N THR A 48 -3.20 -31.29 12.89
CA THR A 48 -1.86 -31.53 13.44
C THR A 48 -1.63 -30.69 14.71
N PRO A 49 -0.62 -31.02 15.54
CA PRO A 49 -0.24 -30.21 16.71
C PRO A 49 0.14 -28.76 16.38
N THR A 50 0.48 -28.47 15.11
CA THR A 50 0.84 -27.13 14.62
C THR A 50 -0.34 -26.40 13.98
N TRP A 51 -1.57 -26.84 14.21
CA TRP A 51 -2.78 -26.28 13.60
C TRP A 51 -2.80 -26.37 12.07
N ASN A 52 -2.18 -27.42 11.52
CA ASN A 52 -2.24 -27.74 10.09
C ASN A 52 -3.22 -28.91 9.84
N VAL A 53 -3.40 -29.28 8.58
CA VAL A 53 -4.28 -30.38 8.15
C VAL A 53 -3.44 -31.54 7.64
N GLU A 54 -3.67 -32.75 8.20
CA GLU A 54 -3.16 -34.00 7.64
C GLU A 54 -4.28 -34.74 6.92
N VAL A 55 -4.07 -35.05 5.65
CA VAL A 55 -5.01 -35.76 4.79
C VAL A 55 -4.69 -37.26 4.80
N LEU A 56 -5.69 -38.08 5.08
CA LEU A 56 -5.57 -39.51 5.38
C LEU A 56 -5.93 -40.41 4.19
N ASN A 57 -6.60 -39.87 3.17
CA ASN A 57 -7.01 -40.59 1.95
C ASN A 57 -6.35 -40.02 0.68
N ASP A 58 -6.31 -40.82 -0.39
CA ASP A 58 -5.66 -40.42 -1.64
C ASP A 58 -6.50 -39.40 -2.42
N THR A 59 -6.15 -38.13 -2.27
CA THR A 59 -6.87 -36.99 -2.86
C THR A 59 -5.93 -35.99 -3.53
N ALA A 60 -4.69 -36.41 -3.83
CA ALA A 60 -3.67 -35.56 -4.42
C ALA A 60 -4.08 -34.95 -5.77
N SER A 61 -4.95 -35.63 -6.53
CA SER A 61 -5.50 -35.15 -7.80
C SER A 61 -6.31 -33.86 -7.64
N PHE A 62 -7.02 -33.68 -6.52
CA PHE A 62 -7.80 -32.47 -6.24
C PHE A 62 -6.89 -31.24 -6.10
N TYR A 63 -5.75 -31.38 -5.42
CA TYR A 63 -4.81 -30.25 -5.26
C TYR A 63 -3.97 -29.97 -6.52
N ARG A 64 -3.73 -30.99 -7.36
CA ARG A 64 -2.88 -30.88 -8.55
C ARG A 64 -3.60 -30.26 -9.74
N TYR A 65 -4.90 -30.54 -9.89
CA TYR A 65 -5.68 -30.19 -11.08
C TYR A 65 -6.94 -29.40 -10.74
N PHE A 66 -6.91 -28.59 -9.68
CA PHE A 66 -8.05 -27.76 -9.34
C PHE A 66 -8.28 -26.66 -10.38
N ASP A 67 -9.54 -26.27 -10.51
CA ASP A 67 -9.90 -25.08 -11.27
C ASP A 67 -9.46 -23.84 -10.49
N ALA A 68 -8.34 -23.25 -10.94
CA ALA A 68 -7.76 -22.04 -10.37
C ALA A 68 -8.29 -20.75 -11.01
N THR A 69 -9.37 -20.81 -11.82
CA THR A 69 -9.89 -19.64 -12.54
C THR A 69 -10.23 -18.49 -11.59
N GLN A 70 -11.02 -18.73 -10.54
CA GLN A 70 -11.38 -17.67 -9.59
C GLN A 70 -10.16 -17.09 -8.83
N PRO A 71 -9.24 -17.91 -8.26
CA PRO A 71 -7.99 -17.39 -7.70
C PRO A 71 -7.16 -16.59 -8.70
N ALA A 72 -7.06 -17.03 -9.95
CA ALA A 72 -6.29 -16.35 -10.98
C ALA A 72 -6.92 -14.99 -11.32
N GLU A 73 -8.23 -14.95 -11.59
CA GLU A 73 -8.98 -13.71 -11.87
C GLU A 73 -8.84 -12.69 -10.74
N PHE A 74 -8.98 -13.13 -9.48
CA PHE A 74 -8.81 -12.27 -8.32
C PHE A 74 -7.40 -11.68 -8.22
N LEU A 75 -6.36 -12.50 -8.46
CA LEU A 75 -4.98 -12.02 -8.47
C LEU A 75 -4.74 -11.02 -9.61
N TYR A 76 -5.29 -11.26 -10.80
CA TYR A 76 -5.23 -10.32 -11.92
C TYR A 76 -5.92 -9.00 -11.60
N GLU A 77 -7.07 -9.04 -10.94
CA GLU A 77 -7.76 -7.84 -10.48
C GLU A 77 -6.90 -7.06 -9.48
N CYS A 78 -6.24 -7.75 -8.55
CA CYS A 78 -5.31 -7.11 -7.61
C CYS A 78 -4.13 -6.47 -8.33
N VAL A 79 -3.53 -7.16 -9.31
CA VAL A 79 -2.44 -6.62 -10.13
C VAL A 79 -2.88 -5.38 -10.87
N ARG A 80 -4.06 -5.43 -11.52
CA ARG A 80 -4.62 -4.30 -12.25
C ARG A 80 -4.81 -3.08 -11.36
N GLU A 81 -5.44 -3.23 -10.19
CA GLU A 81 -5.61 -2.13 -9.24
C GLU A 81 -4.27 -1.57 -8.76
N THR A 82 -3.27 -2.43 -8.52
CA THR A 82 -1.93 -1.95 -8.18
C THR A 82 -1.31 -1.10 -9.31
N VAL A 83 -1.44 -1.52 -10.56
CA VAL A 83 -0.88 -0.81 -11.73
C VAL A 83 -1.64 0.48 -12.05
N GLU A 84 -2.97 0.43 -12.03
CA GLU A 84 -3.82 1.52 -12.50
C GLU A 84 -4.05 2.58 -11.42
N GLU A 85 -4.02 2.21 -10.13
CA GLU A 85 -4.40 3.10 -9.03
C GLU A 85 -3.26 3.33 -8.03
N ASP A 86 -2.73 2.26 -7.43
CA ASP A 86 -1.78 2.40 -6.31
C ASP A 86 -0.43 2.98 -6.77
N LEU A 87 0.15 2.44 -7.85
CA LEU A 87 1.45 2.91 -8.35
C LEU A 87 1.38 4.36 -8.85
N PRO A 88 0.41 4.78 -9.68
CA PRO A 88 0.31 6.19 -10.08
C PRO A 88 0.09 7.13 -8.89
N ARG A 89 -0.70 6.71 -7.89
CA ARG A 89 -0.89 7.50 -6.66
C ARG A 89 0.40 7.64 -5.86
N GLU A 90 1.18 6.57 -5.74
CA GLU A 90 2.47 6.58 -5.04
C GLU A 90 3.49 7.46 -5.77
N VAL A 91 3.57 7.37 -7.10
CA VAL A 91 4.43 8.25 -7.91
C VAL A 91 4.06 9.71 -7.69
N LYS A 92 2.78 10.07 -7.81
CA LYS A 92 2.32 11.45 -7.58
C LYS A 92 2.62 11.94 -6.17
N TYR A 93 2.50 11.07 -5.18
CA TYR A 93 2.84 11.39 -3.80
C TYR A 93 4.33 11.73 -3.66
N LEU A 94 5.22 10.93 -4.24
CA LEU A 94 6.67 11.15 -4.22
C LEU A 94 7.05 12.43 -4.96
N GLU A 95 6.48 12.66 -6.15
CA GLU A 95 6.72 13.89 -6.93
C GLU A 95 6.28 15.15 -6.16
N SER A 96 5.10 15.09 -5.52
CA SER A 96 4.59 16.21 -4.71
C SER A 96 5.47 16.47 -3.48
N TYR A 97 5.92 15.41 -2.83
CA TYR A 97 6.83 15.50 -1.69
C TYR A 97 8.17 16.12 -2.11
N ASP A 98 8.81 15.63 -3.17
CA ASP A 98 10.09 16.13 -3.67
C ASP A 98 9.99 17.60 -4.08
N CYS A 99 8.91 17.99 -4.77
CA CYS A 99 8.62 19.37 -5.13
C CYS A 99 8.49 20.27 -3.89
N PHE A 100 7.74 19.83 -2.88
CA PHE A 100 7.56 20.56 -1.63
C PHE A 100 8.88 20.72 -0.88
N VAL A 101 9.59 19.62 -0.65
CA VAL A 101 10.87 19.59 0.07
C VAL A 101 11.91 20.48 -0.60
N GLY A 102 12.06 20.38 -1.92
CA GLY A 102 13.03 21.21 -2.66
C GLY A 102 12.73 22.71 -2.54
N ARG A 103 11.45 23.10 -2.59
CA ARG A 103 11.04 24.50 -2.42
C ARG A 103 11.28 25.00 -0.99
N VAL A 104 10.91 24.21 0.01
CA VAL A 104 11.09 24.59 1.41
C VAL A 104 12.59 24.70 1.75
N GLN A 105 13.42 23.76 1.31
CA GLN A 105 14.87 23.79 1.53
C GLN A 105 15.57 24.98 0.86
N THR A 106 15.01 25.52 -0.22
CA THR A 106 15.56 26.71 -0.89
C THR A 106 15.38 27.98 -0.04
N LEU A 107 14.33 28.04 0.79
CA LEU A 107 13.96 29.22 1.56
C LEU A 107 14.24 29.06 3.07
N PHE A 108 14.29 27.83 3.57
CA PHE A 108 14.39 27.51 4.99
C PHE A 108 15.46 26.45 5.22
N ASP A 109 16.41 26.74 6.11
CA ASP A 109 17.41 25.77 6.57
C ASP A 109 16.76 24.84 7.61
N MET A 110 16.30 23.68 7.15
CA MET A 110 15.56 22.72 7.95
C MET A 110 16.10 21.29 7.73
N PRO A 111 16.36 20.51 8.81
CA PRO A 111 16.73 19.11 8.67
C PRO A 111 15.64 18.28 7.99
N ASN A 112 16.02 17.27 7.20
CA ASN A 112 15.09 16.37 6.50
C ASN A 112 14.03 15.75 7.42
N SER A 113 14.40 15.37 8.65
CA SER A 113 13.45 14.83 9.62
C SER A 113 12.33 15.81 10.00
N LYS A 114 12.61 17.11 10.03
CA LYS A 114 11.59 18.15 10.25
C LYS A 114 10.75 18.40 9.01
N LEU A 115 11.32 18.27 7.81
CA LEU A 115 10.57 18.37 6.55
C LEU A 115 9.59 17.21 6.38
N ASP A 116 10.00 15.98 6.74
CA ASP A 116 9.13 14.80 6.78
C ASP A 116 7.96 15.00 7.73
N LEU A 117 8.26 15.53 8.92
CA LEU A 117 7.27 15.82 9.93
C LEU A 117 6.29 16.91 9.45
N LEU A 118 6.81 17.97 8.83
CA LEU A 118 6.05 19.06 8.25
C LEU A 118 5.09 18.57 7.16
N TRP A 119 5.59 17.80 6.21
CA TRP A 119 4.79 17.21 5.14
C TRP A 119 3.63 16.37 5.69
N ARG A 120 3.92 15.48 6.66
CA ARG A 120 2.89 14.65 7.31
C ARG A 120 1.83 15.48 8.01
N PHE A 121 2.23 16.52 8.75
CA PHE A 121 1.28 17.39 9.45
C PHE A 121 0.39 18.18 8.51
N LEU A 122 0.96 18.72 7.42
CA LEU A 122 0.20 19.44 6.42
C LEU A 122 -0.76 18.51 5.69
N GLN A 123 -0.36 17.29 5.35
CA GLN A 123 -1.28 16.30 4.78
C GLN A 123 -2.44 15.96 5.71
N GLN A 124 -2.19 15.80 7.01
CA GLN A 124 -3.25 15.47 7.98
C GLN A 124 -4.23 16.62 8.25
N ASN A 125 -3.83 17.86 7.99
CA ASN A 125 -4.61 19.06 8.31
C ASN A 125 -4.98 19.87 7.05
N ASP A 126 -5.21 19.22 5.91
CA ASP A 126 -5.64 19.86 4.65
C ASP A 126 -4.74 21.04 4.21
N GLY A 127 -3.44 20.88 4.40
CA GLY A 127 -2.43 21.89 4.05
C GLY A 127 -2.38 23.10 4.96
N ARG A 128 -2.80 22.96 6.23
CA ARG A 128 -2.76 24.03 7.23
C ARG A 128 -2.00 23.63 8.49
N PHE A 129 -1.35 24.60 9.12
CA PHE A 129 -0.77 24.40 10.44
C PHE A 129 -1.86 24.35 11.51
N SER A 130 -1.84 23.32 12.34
CA SER A 130 -2.60 23.35 13.60
C SER A 130 -1.93 24.31 14.60
N LYS A 131 -2.72 25.02 15.41
CA LYS A 131 -2.19 25.94 16.44
C LYS A 131 -1.21 25.26 17.40
N ARG A 132 -1.50 23.99 17.74
CA ARG A 132 -0.66 23.19 18.63
C ARG A 132 0.65 22.77 17.97
N THR A 133 0.59 22.19 16.77
CA THR A 133 1.77 21.74 16.02
C THR A 133 2.70 22.91 15.74
N ARG A 134 2.13 24.06 15.40
CA ARG A 134 2.88 25.29 15.18
C ARG A 134 3.62 25.76 16.43
N ALA A 135 2.96 25.76 17.59
CA ALA A 135 3.57 26.18 18.85
C ALA A 135 4.58 25.18 19.43
N GLN A 136 4.46 23.87 19.12
CA GLN A 136 5.32 22.83 19.69
C GLN A 136 6.52 22.48 18.80
N GLU A 137 6.28 22.24 17.51
CA GLU A 137 7.29 21.67 16.60
C GLU A 137 7.92 22.72 15.68
N PHE A 138 7.19 23.82 15.43
CA PHE A 138 7.57 24.86 14.46
C PHE A 138 7.51 26.28 15.03
N ALA A 139 7.76 26.44 16.34
CA ALA A 139 7.69 27.75 17.02
C ALA A 139 8.67 28.79 16.47
N ALA A 140 9.72 28.35 15.79
CA ALA A 140 10.71 29.22 15.14
C ALA A 140 10.19 29.87 13.84
N LEU A 141 9.08 29.38 13.27
CA LEU A 141 8.48 29.96 12.07
C LEU A 141 7.60 31.15 12.41
N THR A 142 7.85 32.27 11.75
CA THR A 142 6.97 33.45 11.76
C THR A 142 5.63 33.17 11.09
N ASP A 143 4.65 34.06 11.29
CA ASP A 143 3.33 33.96 10.63
C ASP A 143 3.44 33.95 9.11
N ASP A 144 4.30 34.81 8.56
CA ASP A 144 4.48 34.92 7.11
C ASP A 144 5.14 33.68 6.52
N GLU A 145 6.13 33.10 7.22
CA GLU A 145 6.80 31.86 6.79
C GLU A 145 5.85 30.66 6.82
N ALA A 146 5.01 30.56 7.85
CA ALA A 146 4.00 29.51 7.94
C ALA A 146 3.00 29.62 6.78
N VAL A 147 2.51 30.83 6.46
CA VAL A 147 1.62 31.06 5.31
C VAL A 147 2.31 30.73 3.98
N ALA A 148 3.59 31.08 3.84
CA ALA A 148 4.39 30.73 2.65
C ALA A 148 4.51 29.21 2.48
N ILE A 149 4.79 28.47 3.55
CA ILE A 149 4.88 27.01 3.56
C ILE A 149 3.54 26.36 3.21
N GLU A 150 2.43 26.84 3.77
CA GLU A 150 1.10 26.34 3.40
C GLU A 150 0.80 26.57 1.92
N LYS A 151 1.20 27.72 1.37
CA LYS A 151 1.06 28.02 -0.05
C LYS A 151 1.90 27.07 -0.92
N MET A 152 3.16 26.86 -0.57
CA MET A 152 4.05 25.92 -1.26
C MET A 152 3.49 24.49 -1.26
N PHE A 153 2.89 24.06 -0.14
CA PHE A 153 2.25 22.76 -0.03
C PHE A 153 1.04 22.62 -0.98
N ARG A 154 0.15 23.62 -1.01
CA ARG A 154 -1.02 23.61 -1.90
C ARG A 154 -0.61 23.62 -3.37
N GLU A 155 0.43 24.36 -3.71
CA GLU A 155 0.98 24.35 -5.07
C GLU A 155 1.56 22.99 -5.42
N ALA A 156 2.34 22.37 -4.53
CA ALA A 156 2.95 21.06 -4.78
C ALA A 156 1.91 19.96 -5.02
N ILE A 157 0.81 19.94 -4.24
CA ILE A 157 -0.28 18.96 -4.41
C ILE A 157 -1.20 19.29 -5.59
N GLY A 158 -1.38 20.58 -5.90
CA GLY A 158 -2.23 21.01 -7.01
C GLY A 158 -1.57 20.93 -8.40
N SER A 159 -0.25 20.84 -8.45
CA SER A 159 0.53 20.72 -9.70
C SER A 159 0.76 19.27 -10.17
N ALA A 160 0.21 18.26 -9.48
CA ALA A 160 0.43 16.83 -9.72
C ALA A 160 -0.86 16.05 -10.05
#